data_AF-A0A532B2T8-F1
#
_entry.id   AF-A0A532B2T8-F1
#
_cell.length_a   1.000
_cell.length_b   1.000
_cell.length_c   1.000
_cell.angle_alpha   90.00
_cell.angle_beta   90.00
_cell.angle_gamma   90.00
#
_symmetry.space_group_name_H-M   'P 1'
#
loop_
_entity.id
_entity.type
_entity.pdbx_description
1 polymer ?
#
loop_
_entity_poly.entity_id
_entity_poly.type
_entity_poly.pdbx_seq_one_letter_code
_entity_poly.pdbx_strand_id
1 'polypeptide(L)'
;HTLLDPKTQVAFNLKKGSLPVRGDVDLKAANDCMKKGLEILAKGNVMPWTDQLLSQDTQKQKEDLFSEFFAKQDMTVEDAQKRFAAIVGSAD
;
A
#
# COMPACT_ATOMS: atom_id res chain seq x y z
N HIS A 1 -11.19 -25.99 -2.05
CA HIS A 1 -10.62 -24.73 -1.51
C HIS A 1 -9.11 -24.72 -1.74
N THR A 2 -8.62 -23.97 -2.74
CA THR A 2 -7.19 -24.02 -3.15
C THR A 2 -6.44 -22.72 -2.87
N LEU A 3 -7.06 -21.56 -3.07
CA LEU A 3 -6.39 -20.25 -2.98
C LEU A 3 -5.89 -19.90 -1.57
N LEU A 4 -6.68 -20.20 -0.55
CA LEU A 4 -6.34 -19.89 0.86
C LEU A 4 -5.72 -21.08 1.59
N ASP A 5 -5.42 -22.19 0.91
CA ASP A 5 -4.68 -23.29 1.53
C ASP A 5 -3.29 -22.79 1.99
N PRO A 6 -2.80 -23.16 3.19
CA PRO A 6 -1.52 -22.65 3.70
C PRO A 6 -0.35 -22.93 2.76
N LYS A 7 -0.30 -24.11 2.13
CA LYS A 7 0.79 -24.48 1.22
C LYS A 7 0.71 -23.66 -0.07
N THR A 8 -0.50 -23.45 -0.59
CA THR A 8 -0.72 -22.57 -1.75
C THR A 8 -0.31 -21.14 -1.44
N GLN A 9 -0.68 -20.62 -0.26
CA GLN A 9 -0.31 -19.27 0.17
C GLN A 9 1.21 -19.08 0.23
N VAL A 10 1.95 -20.02 0.83
CA VAL A 10 3.42 -19.96 0.87
C VAL A 10 4.01 -20.00 -0.56
N ALA A 11 3.62 -21.00 -1.35
CA ALA A 11 4.18 -21.20 -2.69
C ALA A 11 3.91 -20.00 -3.63
N PHE A 12 2.71 -19.43 -3.57
CA PHE A 12 2.34 -18.27 -4.36
C PHE A 12 3.10 -17.02 -3.92
N ASN A 13 3.09 -16.70 -2.62
CA ASN A 13 3.70 -15.48 -2.11
C ASN A 13 5.23 -15.48 -2.24
N LEU A 14 5.88 -16.66 -2.16
CA LEU A 14 7.31 -16.79 -2.47
C LEU A 14 7.65 -16.42 -3.91
N LYS A 15 6.79 -16.80 -4.87
CA LYS A 15 6.98 -16.44 -6.29
C LYS A 15 6.61 -15.00 -6.59
N LYS A 16 5.53 -14.50 -5.98
CA LYS A 16 5.04 -13.13 -6.17
C LYS A 16 5.90 -12.09 -5.46
N GLY A 17 6.61 -12.48 -4.39
CA GLY A 17 7.36 -11.58 -3.52
C GLY A 17 6.47 -10.80 -2.54
N SER A 18 5.25 -11.29 -2.27
CA SER A 18 4.27 -10.66 -1.37
C SER A 18 4.20 -11.38 -0.01
N LEU A 19 3.40 -10.85 0.91
CA LEU A 19 3.12 -11.49 2.20
C LEU A 19 1.80 -12.29 2.13
N PRO A 20 1.75 -13.51 2.68
CA PRO A 20 0.51 -14.26 2.82
C PRO A 20 -0.56 -13.50 3.60
N VAL A 21 -1.82 -13.61 3.17
CA VAL A 21 -2.97 -13.05 3.93
C VAL A 21 -3.27 -13.86 5.20
N ARG A 22 -2.71 -15.07 5.29
CA ARG A 22 -2.84 -15.98 6.43
C ARG A 22 -1.63 -15.85 7.36
N GLY A 23 -1.90 -15.77 8.67
CA GLY A 23 -0.85 -15.77 9.70
C GLY A 23 -0.35 -17.16 10.11
N ASP A 24 -1.07 -18.23 9.77
CA ASP A 24 -0.78 -19.62 10.16
C ASP A 24 -0.06 -20.43 9.06
N VAL A 25 0.81 -19.77 8.30
CA VAL A 25 1.65 -20.37 7.26
C VAL A 25 2.99 -20.86 7.83
N ASP A 26 3.63 -21.83 7.16
CA ASP A 26 4.97 -22.28 7.56
C ASP A 26 6.04 -21.23 7.24
N LEU A 27 6.50 -20.54 8.28
CA LEU A 27 7.52 -19.49 8.20
C LEU A 27 8.93 -20.03 7.94
N LYS A 28 9.17 -21.35 8.07
CA LYS A 28 10.48 -21.94 7.74
C LYS A 28 10.74 -21.90 6.24
N ALA A 29 9.69 -22.00 5.44
CA ALA A 29 9.76 -21.89 3.98
C ALA A 29 9.80 -20.44 3.47
N ALA A 30 9.58 -19.45 4.34
CA ALA A 30 9.61 -18.03 3.97
C ALA A 30 11.05 -17.54 3.72
N ASN A 31 11.22 -16.68 2.72
CA ASN A 31 12.48 -15.96 2.51
C ASN A 31 12.66 -14.83 3.54
N ASP A 32 13.84 -14.23 3.60
CA ASP A 32 14.18 -13.25 4.64
C ASP A 32 13.33 -11.96 4.55
N CYS A 33 12.97 -11.50 3.35
CA CYS A 33 12.09 -10.34 3.18
C CYS A 33 10.67 -10.61 3.69
N MET A 34 10.14 -11.81 3.43
CA MET A 34 8.81 -12.22 3.90
C MET A 34 8.77 -12.31 5.42
N LYS A 35 9.80 -12.87 6.06
CA LYS A 35 9.91 -12.91 7.53
C LYS A 35 9.88 -11.51 8.13
N LYS A 36 10.70 -10.59 7.61
CA LYS A 36 10.72 -9.18 8.03
C LYS A 36 9.35 -8.51 7.88
N GLY A 37 8.68 -8.73 6.75
CA GLY A 37 7.34 -8.19 6.51
C GLY A 37 6.31 -8.69 7.52
N LEU A 38 6.31 -10.00 7.82
CA LEU A 38 5.39 -10.60 8.80
C LEU A 38 5.67 -10.12 10.22
N GLU A 39 6.94 -9.93 10.59
CA GLU A 39 7.30 -9.31 11.88
C GLU A 39 6.82 -7.86 11.99
N ILE A 40 6.87 -7.08 10.91
CA ILE A 40 6.32 -5.71 10.87
C ILE A 40 4.79 -5.75 11.05
N LEU A 41 4.10 -6.64 10.34
CA LEU A 41 2.65 -6.79 10.46
C LEU A 41 2.23 -7.19 11.89
N ALA A 42 2.96 -8.10 12.53
CA ALA A 42 2.69 -8.55 13.90
C ALA A 42 2.81 -7.44 14.96
N LYS A 43 3.56 -6.36 14.67
CA LYS A 43 3.66 -5.19 15.56
C LYS A 43 2.40 -4.30 15.54
N GLY A 44 1.49 -4.50 14.59
CA GLY A 44 0.20 -3.80 14.54
C GLY A 44 0.26 -2.33 14.10
N ASN A 45 1.44 -1.79 13.75
CA ASN A 45 1.60 -0.42 13.25
C ASN A 45 1.30 -0.35 11.74
N VAL A 46 0.13 -0.85 11.33
CA VAL A 46 -0.32 -0.92 9.94
C VAL A 46 -1.44 0.09 9.70
N MET A 47 -1.50 0.64 8.49
CA MET A 47 -2.58 1.51 8.03
C MET A 47 -3.13 0.98 6.71
N PRO A 48 -4.44 1.12 6.44
CA PRO A 48 -5.01 0.81 5.13
C PRO A 48 -4.26 1.57 4.03
N TRP A 49 -4.06 0.91 2.90
CA TRP A 49 -3.47 1.54 1.73
C TRP A 49 -4.45 2.56 1.14
N THR A 50 -3.96 3.68 0.60
CA THR A 50 -4.83 4.78 0.13
C THR A 50 -5.76 4.36 -1.01
N ASP A 51 -5.40 3.40 -1.86
CA ASP A 51 -6.28 2.92 -2.94
C ASP A 51 -7.50 2.15 -2.39
N GLN A 52 -7.47 1.74 -1.12
CA GLN A 52 -8.64 1.15 -0.46
C GLN A 52 -9.58 2.22 0.11
N LEU A 53 -9.11 3.46 0.25
CA LEU A 53 -9.82 4.54 0.92
C LEU A 53 -10.39 5.58 -0.04
N LEU A 54 -9.84 5.66 -1.25
CA LEU A 54 -10.14 6.72 -2.21
C LEU A 54 -10.55 6.12 -3.55
N SER A 55 -11.52 6.75 -4.21
CA SER A 55 -11.86 6.43 -5.60
C SER A 55 -10.65 6.59 -6.52
N GLN A 56 -10.69 5.93 -7.68
CA GLN A 56 -9.62 6.07 -8.68
C GLN A 56 -9.52 7.51 -9.23
N ASP A 57 -10.63 8.25 -9.25
CA ASP A 57 -10.62 9.65 -9.67
C ASP A 57 -9.87 10.51 -8.65
N THR A 58 -10.22 10.38 -7.37
CA THR A 58 -9.54 11.09 -6.29
C THR A 58 -8.05 10.73 -6.22
N GLN A 59 -7.69 9.46 -6.43
CA GLN A 59 -6.29 9.04 -6.51
C GLN A 59 -5.54 9.72 -7.65
N LYS A 60 -6.15 9.81 -8.84
CA LYS A 60 -5.54 10.46 -9.99
C LYS A 60 -5.33 11.96 -9.77
N GLN A 61 -6.31 12.67 -9.21
CA GLN A 61 -6.17 14.09 -8.87
C GLN A 61 -4.98 14.35 -7.93
N LYS A 62 -4.79 13.47 -6.93
CA LYS A 62 -3.66 13.52 -6.00
C LYS A 62 -2.33 13.24 -6.70
N GLU A 63 -2.27 12.23 -7.58
CA GLU A 63 -1.07 11.91 -8.36
C GLU A 63 -0.68 13.04 -9.31
N ASP A 64 -1.64 13.66 -9.99
CA ASP A 64 -1.43 14.81 -10.86
C ASP A 64 -0.87 16.01 -10.07
N LEU A 65 -1.44 16.29 -8.89
CA LEU A 65 -0.94 17.33 -7.99
C LEU A 65 0.54 17.09 -7.61
N PHE A 66 0.88 15.90 -7.11
CA PHE A 66 2.25 15.64 -6.66
C PHE A 66 3.23 15.54 -7.83
N SER A 67 2.80 15.01 -8.98
CA SER A 67 3.62 15.02 -10.19
C SER A 67 3.95 16.44 -10.61
N GLU A 68 2.98 17.35 -10.60
CA GLU A 68 3.20 18.77 -10.88
C GLU A 68 4.14 19.43 -9.85
N PHE A 69 3.85 19.25 -8.55
CA PHE A 69 4.62 19.82 -7.46
C PHE A 69 6.10 19.40 -7.47
N PHE A 70 6.40 18.12 -7.77
CA PHE A 70 7.78 17.64 -7.82
C PHE A 70 8.48 17.95 -9.14
N ALA A 71 7.74 18.11 -10.24
CA ALA A 71 8.31 18.40 -11.56
C ALA A 71 8.56 19.90 -11.80
N LYS A 72 7.75 20.78 -11.19
CA LYS A 72 7.84 22.23 -11.38
C LYS A 72 8.10 22.93 -10.04
N GLN A 73 9.09 23.83 -10.01
CA GLN A 73 9.47 24.58 -8.82
C GLN A 73 8.66 25.88 -8.62
N ASP A 74 7.57 26.05 -9.37
CA ASP A 74 6.71 27.24 -9.32
C ASP A 74 5.58 27.11 -8.29
N MET A 75 5.24 25.89 -7.86
CA MET A 75 4.25 25.64 -6.81
C MET A 75 4.88 25.71 -5.43
N THR A 76 4.33 26.57 -4.56
CA THR A 76 4.75 26.64 -3.15
C THR A 76 4.25 25.41 -2.36
N VAL A 77 4.90 25.11 -1.23
CA VAL A 77 4.46 24.03 -0.33
C VAL A 77 3.06 24.31 0.19
N GLU A 78 2.75 25.56 0.48
CA GLU A 78 1.46 26.03 0.96
C GLU A 78 0.36 25.82 -0.08
N ASP A 79 0.62 26.14 -1.35
CA ASP A 79 -0.35 25.92 -2.43
C ASP A 79 -0.59 24.43 -2.69
N ALA A 80 0.48 23.62 -2.65
CA ALA A 80 0.37 22.17 -2.79
C ALA A 80 -0.48 21.57 -1.65
N GLN A 81 -0.23 21.97 -0.41
CA GLN A 81 -1.01 21.52 0.76
C GLN A 81 -2.47 21.93 0.64
N LYS A 82 -2.74 23.18 0.23
CA LYS A 82 -4.10 23.69 0.06
C LYS A 82 -4.87 22.89 -1.00
N ARG A 83 -4.23 22.59 -2.14
CA ARG A 83 -4.85 21.78 -3.20
C ARG A 83 -5.05 20.33 -2.78
N PHE A 84 -4.10 19.74 -2.05
CA PHE A 84 -4.25 18.39 -1.49
C PHE A 84 -5.45 18.32 -0.53
N ALA A 85 -5.57 19.29 0.39
CA ALA A 85 -6.69 19.35 1.34
C ALA A 85 -8.04 19.52 0.63
N ALA A 86 -8.08 20.29 -0.47
CA ALA A 86 -9.28 20.43 -1.29
C ALA A 86 -9.70 19.10 -1.94
N ILE A 87 -8.75 18.38 -2.57
CA ILE A 87 -8.99 17.06 -3.19
C ILE A 87 -9.54 16.07 -2.17
N VAL A 88 -8.89 15.95 -1.01
CA VAL A 88 -9.32 15.03 0.06
C VAL A 88 -10.67 15.45 0.64
N GLY A 89 -10.91 16.75 0.80
CA GLY A 89 -12.18 17.28 1.32
C GLY A 89 -13.38 17.07 0.39
N SER A 90 -13.13 16.86 -0.90
CA SER A 90 -14.15 16.53 -1.91
C SER A 90 -14.15 15.06 -2.33
N ALA A 91 -13.38 14.21 -1.64
CA ALA A 91 -13.26 12.80 -2.00
C ALA A 91 -14.58 12.04 -1.83
N ASP A 92 -14.84 11.13 -2.75
CA ASP A 92 -15.98 10.20 -2.80
C ASP A 92 -15.64 8.81 -2.20
#